data_AF-A0A2P2MJ15-F1
#
_entry.id   AF-A0A2P2MJ15-F1
#
_cell.length_a   1.000
_cell.length_b   1.000
_cell.length_c   1.000
_cell.angle_alpha   90.00
_cell.angle_beta   90.00
_cell.angle_gamma   90.00
#
_symmetry.space_group_name_H-M   'P 1'
#
loop_
_entity.id
_entity.type
_entity.pdbx_description
1 polymer ?
#
loop_
_entity_poly.entity_id
_entity_poly.type
_entity_poly.pdbx_seq_one_letter_code
_entity_poly.pdbx_strand_id
1 'polypeptide(L)'
;MDIIGHALALHRDDHYLDEPALDTVKRMKLYSESLARFQGGSPYIYPLYGLGELPQAFARLSAVYGGTYMLNKLECKVEFNEEGEVVGVTSEGETARCKKVVCDPSYLPNKVRKVNRVARAIAIMSHPIANTSDSHSVQVILPQKQLGRRSDMYLFCCSYSHNVAPKGKFIAFVSTEAETDHPEVELKPGIDLLGPVDEIFFDMYDRYEPVNEPSLDNCFISTSYDATTHFESTVTDVLNMYTMITGKVLDLSVDLSAASAAEE
;
A
#
# COMPACT_ATOMS: atom_id res chain seq x y z
N MET A 1 -5.72 -0.98 26.08
CA MET A 1 -4.59 -1.55 25.32
C MET A 1 -4.90 -1.45 23.84
N ASP A 2 -6.05 -1.95 23.39
CA ASP A 2 -6.52 -1.93 21.99
C ASP A 2 -6.37 -0.56 21.31
N ILE A 3 -6.91 0.52 21.89
CA ILE A 3 -6.81 1.86 21.28
C ILE A 3 -5.35 2.33 21.10
N ILE A 4 -4.48 2.07 22.09
CA ILE A 4 -3.08 2.51 22.02
C ILE A 4 -2.31 1.69 20.99
N GLY A 5 -2.46 0.36 21.01
CA GLY A 5 -1.78 -0.53 20.06
C GLY A 5 -2.25 -0.33 18.63
N HIS A 6 -3.56 -0.35 18.41
CA HIS A 6 -4.14 -0.46 17.09
C HIS A 6 -4.50 0.89 16.48
N ALA A 7 -4.97 1.87 17.26
CA ALA A 7 -5.38 3.17 16.72
C ALA A 7 -4.30 4.25 16.77
N LEU A 8 -3.34 4.17 17.70
CA LEU A 8 -2.21 5.11 17.79
C LEU A 8 -0.91 4.52 17.22
N ALA A 9 -0.52 3.32 17.65
CA ALA A 9 0.68 2.66 17.15
C ALA A 9 0.46 1.90 15.82
N LEU A 10 -0.79 1.74 15.39
CA LEU A 10 -1.17 1.09 14.13
C LEU A 10 -0.64 -0.34 14.00
N HIS A 11 -0.55 -1.07 15.12
CA HIS A 11 -0.30 -2.50 15.10
C HIS A 11 -1.49 -3.24 14.49
N ARG A 12 -1.21 -4.34 13.77
CA ARG A 12 -2.23 -5.13 13.05
C ARG A 12 -2.85 -6.23 13.92
N ASP A 13 -2.09 -6.65 14.93
CA ASP A 13 -2.44 -7.68 15.88
C ASP A 13 -1.74 -7.44 17.22
N ASP A 14 -2.05 -8.28 18.21
CA ASP A 14 -1.53 -8.16 19.57
C ASP A 14 -0.11 -8.74 19.75
N HIS A 15 0.57 -9.21 18.70
CA HIS A 15 1.91 -9.80 18.83
C HIS A 15 2.93 -8.82 19.42
N TYR A 16 2.73 -7.52 19.20
CA TYR A 16 3.57 -6.45 19.78
C TYR A 16 3.61 -6.44 21.31
N LEU A 17 2.66 -7.11 21.99
CA LEU A 17 2.63 -7.21 23.45
C LEU A 17 3.77 -8.06 24.02
N ASP A 18 4.28 -8.99 23.21
CA ASP A 18 5.39 -9.88 23.57
C ASP A 18 6.75 -9.36 23.08
N GLU A 19 6.76 -8.19 22.42
CA GLU A 19 7.94 -7.57 21.81
C GLU A 19 8.47 -6.37 22.63
N PRO A 20 9.74 -5.95 22.43
CA PRO A 20 10.28 -4.75 23.08
C PRO A 20 9.46 -3.49 22.77
N ALA A 21 9.09 -2.74 23.81
CA ALA A 21 8.22 -1.56 23.70
C ALA A 21 8.78 -0.40 22.84
N LEU A 22 10.07 -0.41 22.49
CA LEU A 22 10.72 0.67 21.75
C LEU A 22 10.06 0.94 20.40
N ASP A 23 9.66 -0.10 19.66
CA ASP A 23 8.98 0.06 18.38
C ASP A 23 7.62 0.74 18.53
N THR A 24 6.78 0.23 19.46
CA THR A 24 5.49 0.81 19.81
C THR A 24 5.61 2.28 20.22
N VAL A 25 6.60 2.63 21.05
CA VAL A 25 6.83 4.03 21.46
C VAL A 25 7.20 4.91 20.27
N LYS A 26 8.03 4.43 19.33
CA LYS A 26 8.38 5.18 18.11
C LYS A 26 7.17 5.39 17.20
N ARG A 27 6.32 4.36 17.02
CA ARG A 27 5.07 4.45 16.25
C ARG A 27 4.10 5.48 16.85
N MET A 28 3.92 5.46 18.18
CA MET A 28 3.10 6.45 18.88
C MET A 28 3.66 7.88 18.73
N LYS A 29 4.99 8.02 18.81
CA LYS A 29 5.65 9.32 18.59
C LYS A 29 5.38 9.81 17.17
N LEU A 30 5.52 8.96 16.16
CA LEU A 30 5.24 9.28 14.76
C LEU A 30 3.79 9.73 14.56
N TYR A 31 2.82 9.04 15.17
CA TYR A 31 1.41 9.44 15.13
C TYR A 31 1.22 10.85 15.69
N SER A 32 1.78 11.11 16.88
CA SER A 32 1.66 12.41 17.57
C SER A 32 2.30 13.54 16.76
N GLU A 33 3.51 13.32 16.23
CA GLU A 33 4.22 14.29 15.38
C GLU A 33 3.45 14.57 14.09
N SER A 34 2.85 13.53 13.48
CA SER A 34 2.03 13.67 12.27
C SER A 34 0.75 14.44 12.53
N LEU A 35 0.07 14.16 13.65
CA LEU A 35 -1.12 14.90 14.09
C LEU A 35 -0.80 16.38 14.36
N ALA A 36 0.34 16.66 15.00
CA ALA A 36 0.78 18.02 15.29
C ALA A 36 1.20 18.81 14.04
N ARG A 37 1.62 18.11 12.98
CA ARG A 37 2.12 18.72 11.74
C ARG A 37 1.01 19.37 10.91
N PHE A 38 -0.21 18.83 10.94
CA PHE A 38 -1.31 19.27 10.09
C PHE A 38 -2.47 19.82 10.92
N GLN A 39 -3.07 20.93 10.49
CA GLN A 39 -4.25 21.52 11.14
C GLN A 39 -5.55 20.72 10.87
N GLY A 40 -5.46 19.53 10.28
CA GLY A 40 -6.59 18.73 9.79
C GLY A 40 -7.21 17.77 10.81
N GLY A 41 -6.76 17.77 12.07
CA GLY A 41 -7.34 16.95 13.14
C GLY A 41 -7.08 15.44 13.04
N SER A 42 -6.23 14.99 12.10
CA SER A 42 -5.79 13.60 11.96
C SER A 42 -4.31 13.55 11.54
N PRO A 43 -3.60 12.42 11.76
CA PRO A 43 -2.22 12.26 11.31
C PRO A 43 -2.12 11.90 9.81
N TYR A 44 -3.23 11.81 9.09
CA TYR A 44 -3.30 11.31 7.73
C TYR A 44 -3.43 12.43 6.70
N ILE A 45 -2.86 12.18 5.53
CA ILE A 45 -3.08 12.98 4.32
C ILE A 45 -3.50 12.06 3.18
N TYR A 46 -4.28 12.60 2.26
CA TYR A 46 -4.72 11.87 1.08
C TYR A 46 -4.64 12.78 -0.15
N PRO A 47 -4.04 12.32 -1.26
CA PRO A 47 -3.90 13.15 -2.46
C PRO A 47 -5.26 13.51 -3.07
N LEU A 48 -5.38 14.74 -3.54
CA LEU A 48 -6.47 15.12 -4.43
C LEU A 48 -6.39 14.26 -5.70
N TYR A 49 -7.54 13.86 -6.24
CA TYR A 49 -7.70 12.92 -7.36
C TYR A 49 -7.29 11.48 -7.05
N GLY A 50 -6.95 11.16 -5.81
CA GLY A 50 -6.75 9.80 -5.33
C GLY A 50 -5.33 9.26 -5.52
N LEU A 51 -5.13 8.01 -5.10
CA LEU A 51 -3.82 7.39 -5.02
C LEU A 51 -3.12 7.20 -6.38
N GLY A 52 -3.87 7.27 -7.48
CA GLY A 52 -3.32 7.21 -8.85
C GLY A 52 -2.36 8.34 -9.17
N GLU A 53 -2.39 9.45 -8.44
CA GLU A 53 -1.45 10.57 -8.62
C GLU A 53 -0.03 10.22 -8.13
N LEU A 54 0.12 9.32 -7.16
CA LEU A 54 1.43 8.91 -6.65
C LEU A 54 2.30 8.21 -7.71
N PRO A 55 1.85 7.11 -8.36
CA PRO A 55 2.65 6.48 -9.41
C PRO A 55 2.86 7.41 -10.61
N GLN A 56 1.91 8.28 -10.94
CA GLN A 56 2.10 9.28 -11.99
C GLN A 56 3.22 10.27 -11.66
N ALA A 57 3.27 10.77 -10.42
CA ALA A 57 4.31 11.67 -9.97
C ALA A 57 5.69 11.02 -9.98
N PHE A 58 5.81 9.77 -9.50
CA PHE A 58 7.08 9.02 -9.56
C PHE A 58 7.49 8.67 -10.99
N ALA A 59 6.54 8.37 -11.87
CA ALA A 59 6.82 8.14 -13.28
C ALA A 59 7.38 9.40 -13.95
N ARG A 60 6.76 10.55 -13.69
CA ARG A 60 7.27 11.85 -14.15
C ARG A 60 8.65 12.15 -13.59
N LEU A 61 8.86 11.92 -12.29
CA LEU A 61 10.16 12.13 -11.65
C LEU A 61 11.24 11.28 -12.34
N SER A 62 10.98 10.00 -12.56
CA SER A 62 11.91 9.12 -13.25
C SER A 62 12.15 9.54 -14.71
N ALA A 63 11.14 10.08 -15.41
CA ALA A 63 11.31 10.62 -16.75
C ALA A 63 12.21 11.86 -16.82
N VAL A 64 12.17 12.73 -15.80
CA VAL A 64 13.11 13.87 -15.68
C VAL A 64 14.57 13.39 -15.64
N TYR A 65 14.81 12.21 -15.09
CA TYR A 65 16.14 11.58 -15.03
C TYR A 65 16.41 10.59 -16.18
N GLY A 66 15.67 10.70 -17.30
CA GLY A 66 15.89 9.90 -18.51
C GLY A 66 15.19 8.53 -18.53
N GLY A 67 14.36 8.22 -17.53
CA GLY A 67 13.52 7.03 -17.53
C GLY A 67 12.43 7.09 -18.60
N THR A 68 12.09 5.96 -19.21
CA THR A 68 10.97 5.86 -20.15
C THR A 68 9.94 4.88 -19.61
N TYR A 69 8.68 5.32 -19.52
CA TYR A 69 7.56 4.48 -19.08
C TYR A 69 6.81 3.96 -20.30
N MET A 70 6.64 2.63 -20.36
CA MET A 70 5.88 1.97 -21.42
C MET A 70 4.66 1.31 -20.79
N LEU A 71 3.47 1.76 -21.19
CA LEU A 71 2.19 1.15 -20.82
C LEU A 71 1.65 0.31 -21.98
N ASN A 72 0.76 -0.63 -21.69
CA ASN A 72 0.16 -1.52 -22.69
C ASN A 72 1.20 -2.31 -23.50
N LYS A 73 2.30 -2.70 -22.86
CA LYS A 73 3.35 -3.55 -23.43
C LYS A 73 3.09 -4.98 -22.99
N LEU A 74 2.63 -5.83 -23.91
CA LEU A 74 2.11 -7.16 -23.60
C LEU A 74 3.23 -8.22 -23.57
N GLU A 75 2.92 -9.40 -23.05
CA GLU A 75 3.83 -10.57 -23.08
C GLU A 75 5.21 -10.31 -22.46
N CYS A 76 5.27 -9.48 -21.43
CA CYS A 76 6.51 -9.22 -20.69
C CYS A 76 7.02 -10.48 -20.00
N LYS A 77 8.18 -10.96 -20.42
CA LYS A 77 8.86 -12.13 -19.87
C LYS A 77 10.27 -11.77 -19.41
N VAL A 78 10.59 -12.12 -18.17
CA VAL A 78 11.95 -12.00 -17.65
C VAL A 78 12.82 -13.13 -18.20
N GLU A 79 13.96 -12.80 -18.77
CA GLU A 79 14.91 -13.74 -19.37
C GLU A 79 16.10 -13.98 -18.43
N PHE A 80 16.50 -15.25 -18.32
CA PHE A 80 17.56 -15.72 -17.41
C PHE A 80 18.70 -16.39 -18.19
N ASN A 81 19.92 -16.33 -17.66
CA ASN A 81 21.06 -17.09 -18.19
C ASN A 81 21.07 -18.54 -17.65
N GLU A 82 22.08 -19.33 -18.06
CA GLU A 82 22.29 -20.71 -17.60
C GLU A 82 22.56 -20.81 -16.09
N GLU A 83 23.05 -19.74 -15.47
CA GLU A 83 23.34 -19.64 -14.03
C GLU A 83 22.10 -19.23 -13.22
N GLY A 84 21.00 -18.86 -13.88
CA GLY A 84 19.75 -18.44 -13.24
C GLY A 84 19.66 -16.95 -12.90
N GLU A 85 20.58 -16.12 -13.38
CA GLU A 85 20.57 -14.66 -13.21
C GLU A 85 19.78 -13.98 -14.32
N VAL A 86 19.12 -12.86 -13.99
CA VAL A 86 18.42 -12.06 -15.00
C VAL A 86 19.39 -11.43 -16.00
N VAL A 87 19.03 -11.49 -17.29
CA VAL A 87 19.79 -10.90 -18.39
C VAL A 87 18.98 -9.94 -19.25
N GLY A 88 17.68 -9.81 -19.00
CA GLY A 88 16.82 -8.90 -19.73
C GLY A 88 15.33 -9.18 -19.55
N VAL A 89 14.52 -8.37 -20.22
CA VAL A 89 13.08 -8.55 -20.33
C VAL A 89 12.72 -8.53 -21.80
N THR A 90 11.99 -9.55 -22.26
CA THR A 90 11.46 -9.65 -23.61
C THR A 90 9.98 -9.29 -23.61
N SER A 91 9.55 -8.52 -24.59
CA SER A 91 8.13 -8.23 -24.86
C SER A 91 7.94 -8.01 -26.36
N GLU A 92 6.90 -8.62 -26.93
CA GLU A 92 6.54 -8.46 -28.34
C GLU A 92 7.70 -8.71 -29.32
N GLY A 93 8.58 -9.67 -28.98
CA GLY A 93 9.74 -10.05 -29.78
C GLY A 93 10.99 -9.17 -29.61
N GLU A 94 10.92 -8.10 -28.83
CA GLU A 94 12.05 -7.22 -28.52
C GLU A 94 12.58 -7.48 -27.10
N THR A 95 13.90 -7.46 -26.93
CA THR A 95 14.55 -7.73 -25.63
C THR A 95 15.35 -6.52 -25.15
N ALA A 96 14.96 -5.96 -24.01
CA ALA A 96 15.75 -4.98 -23.27
C ALA A 96 16.70 -5.70 -22.31
N ARG A 97 18.01 -5.49 -22.46
CA ARG A 97 19.03 -6.11 -21.59
C ARG A 97 19.18 -5.31 -20.30
N CYS A 98 19.24 -6.02 -19.17
CA CYS A 98 19.44 -5.43 -17.85
C CYS A 98 20.25 -6.37 -16.95
N LYS A 99 20.81 -5.82 -15.86
CA LYS A 99 21.54 -6.58 -14.84
C LYS A 99 20.68 -6.92 -13.62
N LYS A 100 19.58 -6.21 -13.44
CA LYS A 100 18.67 -6.29 -12.31
C LYS A 100 17.25 -6.05 -12.82
N VAL A 101 16.28 -6.70 -12.21
CA VAL A 101 14.86 -6.48 -12.48
C VAL A 101 14.14 -6.17 -11.18
N VAL A 102 13.25 -5.18 -11.23
CA VAL A 102 12.31 -4.87 -10.15
C VAL A 102 10.91 -5.11 -10.69
N CYS A 103 10.09 -5.88 -9.99
CA CYS A 103 8.74 -6.18 -10.44
C CYS A 103 7.81 -6.50 -9.26
N ASP A 104 6.51 -6.46 -9.51
CA ASP A 104 5.53 -7.02 -8.59
C ASP A 104 5.40 -8.56 -8.77
N PRO A 105 4.73 -9.27 -7.85
CA PRO A 105 4.60 -10.73 -7.88
C PRO A 105 4.05 -11.33 -9.17
N SER A 106 3.24 -10.59 -9.94
CA SER A 106 2.58 -11.11 -11.14
C SER A 106 3.55 -11.45 -12.28
N TYR A 107 4.72 -10.81 -12.32
CA TYR A 107 5.72 -11.04 -13.37
C TYR A 107 6.60 -12.27 -13.13
N LEU A 108 6.70 -12.73 -11.88
CA LEU A 108 7.53 -13.87 -11.47
C LEU A 108 6.77 -14.80 -10.51
N PRO A 109 5.64 -15.40 -10.94
CA PRO A 109 4.76 -16.19 -10.07
C PRO A 109 5.44 -17.44 -9.47
N ASN A 110 6.52 -17.92 -10.09
CA ASN A 110 7.33 -19.05 -9.62
C ASN A 110 8.40 -18.67 -8.57
N LYS A 111 8.58 -17.38 -8.28
CA LYS A 111 9.55 -16.85 -7.29
C LYS A 111 8.88 -16.18 -6.10
N VAL A 112 7.57 -16.34 -5.97
CA VAL A 112 6.77 -15.82 -4.87
C VAL A 112 5.96 -16.93 -4.21
N ARG A 113 5.58 -16.74 -2.95
CA ARG A 113 4.59 -17.59 -2.28
C ARG A 113 3.37 -16.78 -1.87
N LYS A 114 2.20 -17.40 -1.95
CA LYS A 114 0.98 -16.85 -1.37
C LYS A 114 1.08 -16.89 0.16
N VAL A 115 0.77 -15.79 0.83
CA VAL A 115 0.82 -15.67 2.29
C VAL A 115 -0.56 -15.63 2.91
N ASN A 116 -1.40 -14.70 2.48
CA ASN A 116 -2.76 -14.52 2.96
C ASN A 116 -3.65 -13.94 1.85
N ARG A 117 -4.90 -13.63 2.19
CA ARG A 117 -5.84 -12.96 1.28
C ARG A 117 -6.35 -11.69 1.95
N VAL A 118 -6.73 -10.70 1.16
CA VAL A 118 -7.38 -9.48 1.66
C VAL A 118 -8.80 -9.45 1.13
N ALA A 119 -9.75 -9.26 2.03
CA ALA A 119 -11.13 -8.92 1.68
C ALA A 119 -11.26 -7.40 1.64
N ARG A 120 -11.89 -6.87 0.58
CA ARG A 120 -12.16 -5.45 0.40
C ARG A 120 -13.60 -5.24 -0.07
N ALA A 121 -14.25 -4.22 0.48
CA ALA A 121 -15.48 -3.67 -0.04
C ALA A 121 -15.28 -2.19 -0.40
N ILE A 122 -15.80 -1.79 -1.55
CA ILE A 122 -15.85 -0.40 -2.00
C ILE A 122 -17.32 0.00 -2.04
N ALA A 123 -17.71 0.94 -1.19
CA ALA A 123 -19.08 1.41 -1.06
C ALA A 123 -19.20 2.85 -1.58
N ILE A 124 -20.20 3.11 -2.41
CA ILE A 124 -20.59 4.46 -2.85
C ILE A 124 -21.76 4.91 -1.98
N MET A 125 -21.67 6.12 -1.45
CA MET A 125 -22.67 6.66 -0.53
C MET A 125 -23.04 8.11 -0.89
N SER A 126 -24.20 8.56 -0.43
CA SER A 126 -24.73 9.92 -0.63
C SER A 126 -24.72 10.79 0.63
N HIS A 127 -24.01 10.36 1.68
CA HIS A 127 -23.96 11.05 2.98
C HIS A 127 -22.64 10.75 3.71
N PRO A 128 -22.23 11.58 4.68
CA PRO A 128 -21.12 11.25 5.56
C PRO A 128 -21.46 10.07 6.47
N ILE A 129 -20.43 9.43 7.00
CA ILE A 129 -20.58 8.35 7.98
C ILE A 129 -21.09 8.93 9.30
N ALA A 130 -22.08 8.28 9.91
CA ALA A 130 -22.66 8.73 11.18
C ALA A 130 -21.61 8.82 12.29
N ASN A 131 -21.80 9.74 13.23
CA ASN A 131 -20.90 9.99 14.37
C ASN A 131 -19.48 10.42 13.97
N THR A 132 -19.29 11.00 12.77
CA THR A 132 -18.00 11.54 12.32
C THR A 132 -18.00 13.07 12.18
N SER A 133 -18.95 13.77 12.81
CA SER A 133 -19.10 15.23 12.71
C SER A 133 -19.19 15.72 11.26
N ASP A 134 -19.93 14.98 10.43
CA ASP A 134 -20.10 15.23 9.00
C ASP A 134 -18.78 15.33 8.21
N SER A 135 -17.76 14.58 8.63
CA SER A 135 -16.43 14.62 8.01
C SER A 135 -16.45 14.15 6.55
N HIS A 136 -15.72 14.87 5.69
CA HIS A 136 -15.57 14.55 4.28
C HIS A 136 -14.53 13.45 3.99
N SER A 137 -13.72 13.11 4.98
CA SER A 137 -12.88 11.91 5.02
C SER A 137 -12.69 11.45 6.45
N VAL A 138 -12.54 10.14 6.64
CA VAL A 138 -12.34 9.54 7.95
C VAL A 138 -11.55 8.24 7.84
N GLN A 139 -10.73 7.98 8.85
CA GLN A 139 -10.12 6.68 9.11
C GLN A 139 -10.81 6.10 10.35
N VAL A 140 -11.27 4.85 10.25
CA VAL A 140 -11.82 4.08 11.36
C VAL A 140 -11.08 2.76 11.42
N ILE A 141 -10.62 2.40 12.61
CA ILE A 141 -9.95 1.13 12.88
C ILE A 141 -10.87 0.36 13.82
N LEU A 142 -11.22 -0.86 13.43
CA LEU A 142 -12.01 -1.79 14.23
C LEU A 142 -11.03 -2.88 14.73
N PRO A 143 -10.57 -2.79 16.00
CA PRO A 143 -9.59 -3.72 16.53
C PRO A 143 -10.14 -5.15 16.57
N GLN A 144 -9.30 -6.12 16.22
CA GLN A 144 -9.67 -7.52 16.05
C GLN A 144 -10.46 -8.11 17.22
N LYS A 145 -10.08 -7.78 18.47
CA LYS A 145 -10.72 -8.27 19.70
C LYS A 145 -12.18 -7.82 19.82
N GLN A 146 -12.52 -6.65 19.31
CA GLN A 146 -13.89 -6.13 19.33
C GLN A 146 -14.80 -6.87 18.35
N LEU A 147 -14.20 -7.54 17.37
CA LEU A 147 -14.89 -8.29 16.31
C LEU A 147 -14.76 -9.81 16.47
N GLY A 148 -14.02 -10.31 17.46
CA GLY A 148 -13.71 -11.73 17.59
C GLY A 148 -12.86 -12.28 16.44
N ARG A 149 -12.02 -11.42 15.84
CA ARG A 149 -11.13 -11.72 14.71
C ARG A 149 -9.67 -11.88 15.15
N ARG A 150 -8.81 -12.32 14.24
CA ARG A 150 -7.34 -12.42 14.38
C ARG A 150 -6.59 -11.23 13.76
N SER A 151 -7.27 -10.44 12.94
CA SER A 151 -6.73 -9.24 12.31
C SER A 151 -7.72 -8.09 12.39
N ASP A 152 -7.20 -6.88 12.48
CA ASP A 152 -8.01 -5.67 12.46
C ASP A 152 -8.78 -5.52 11.15
N MET A 153 -9.86 -4.75 11.23
CA MET A 153 -10.58 -4.25 10.07
C MET A 153 -10.39 -2.73 9.97
N TYR A 154 -10.13 -2.27 8.76
CA TYR A 154 -9.88 -0.88 8.45
C TYR A 154 -11.03 -0.34 7.61
N LEU A 155 -11.46 0.87 7.91
CA LEU A 155 -12.43 1.60 7.12
C LEU A 155 -11.86 2.99 6.83
N PHE A 156 -11.61 3.25 5.56
CA PHE A 156 -11.23 4.57 5.08
C PHE A 156 -12.34 5.14 4.21
N CYS A 157 -12.79 6.36 4.50
CA CYS A 157 -13.75 7.06 3.67
C CYS A 157 -13.16 8.36 3.17
N CYS A 158 -13.42 8.68 1.92
CA CYS A 158 -13.15 9.97 1.30
C CYS A 158 -14.35 10.38 0.43
N SER A 159 -14.33 11.57 -0.14
CA SER A 159 -15.49 12.12 -0.84
C SER A 159 -15.07 13.07 -1.94
N TYR A 160 -16.06 13.70 -2.56
CA TYR A 160 -15.87 14.76 -3.56
C TYR A 160 -14.92 15.89 -3.13
N SER A 161 -14.70 16.11 -1.82
CA SER A 161 -13.70 17.10 -1.36
C SER A 161 -12.26 16.75 -1.76
N HIS A 162 -12.01 15.48 -2.09
CA HIS A 162 -10.72 14.96 -2.57
C HIS A 162 -10.73 14.76 -4.10
N ASN A 163 -11.77 15.22 -4.81
CA ASN A 163 -11.94 15.03 -6.25
C ASN A 163 -11.93 13.57 -6.73
N VAL A 164 -12.28 12.63 -5.84
CA VAL A 164 -12.39 11.20 -6.18
C VAL A 164 -13.82 10.76 -6.53
N ALA A 165 -14.81 11.62 -6.27
CA ALA A 165 -16.22 11.34 -6.49
C ALA A 165 -16.98 12.61 -6.93
N PRO A 166 -18.13 12.50 -7.62
CA PRO A 166 -19.00 13.62 -7.92
C PRO A 166 -19.50 14.33 -6.66
N LYS A 167 -19.84 15.63 -6.76
CA LYS A 167 -20.34 16.44 -5.64
C LYS A 167 -21.50 15.74 -4.90
N GLY A 168 -21.40 15.65 -3.58
CA GLY A 168 -22.37 14.98 -2.72
C GLY A 168 -22.17 13.47 -2.57
N LYS A 169 -21.20 12.87 -3.26
CA LYS A 169 -20.87 11.44 -3.14
C LYS A 169 -19.64 11.20 -2.27
N PHE A 170 -19.68 10.06 -1.58
CA PHE A 170 -18.65 9.53 -0.71
C PHE A 170 -18.25 8.14 -1.21
N ILE A 171 -16.99 7.78 -1.00
CA ILE A 171 -16.45 6.45 -1.30
C ILE A 171 -15.82 5.94 -0.01
N ALA A 172 -16.31 4.80 0.47
CA ALA A 172 -15.77 4.11 1.63
C ALA A 172 -15.13 2.79 1.21
N PHE A 173 -13.97 2.51 1.78
CA PHE A 173 -13.20 1.29 1.60
C PHE A 173 -13.19 0.57 2.94
N VAL A 174 -13.72 -0.65 2.98
CA VAL A 174 -13.63 -1.52 4.17
C VAL A 174 -12.72 -2.67 3.80
N SER A 175 -11.65 -2.91 4.58
CA SER A 175 -10.68 -3.98 4.30
C SER A 175 -10.21 -4.69 5.56
N THR A 176 -9.90 -5.97 5.42
CA THR A 176 -9.29 -6.80 6.47
C THR A 176 -8.52 -7.96 5.83
N GLU A 177 -7.61 -8.57 6.58
CA GLU A 177 -7.05 -9.86 6.19
C GLU A 177 -8.16 -10.91 6.27
N ALA A 178 -8.36 -11.66 5.18
CA ALA A 178 -9.50 -12.57 5.08
C ALA A 178 -9.26 -13.84 5.90
N GLU A 179 -10.23 -14.18 6.74
CA GLU A 179 -10.26 -15.41 7.52
C GLU A 179 -11.15 -16.48 6.87
N THR A 180 -11.96 -16.08 5.88
CA THR A 180 -12.90 -16.90 5.11
C THR A 180 -12.89 -16.51 3.63
N ASP A 181 -13.70 -17.19 2.81
CA ASP A 181 -13.92 -16.85 1.40
C ASP A 181 -15.19 -16.02 1.15
N HIS A 182 -15.81 -15.49 2.23
CA HIS A 182 -17.09 -14.75 2.21
C HIS A 182 -16.89 -13.30 2.66
N PRO A 183 -16.38 -12.40 1.80
CA PRO A 183 -16.06 -11.02 2.16
C PRO A 183 -17.30 -10.24 2.60
N GLU A 184 -18.49 -10.57 2.08
CA GLU A 184 -19.76 -9.96 2.45
C GLU A 184 -20.16 -10.21 3.90
N VAL A 185 -19.76 -11.35 4.47
CA VAL A 185 -20.01 -11.69 5.87
C VAL A 185 -18.92 -11.07 6.75
N GLU A 186 -17.66 -11.20 6.35
CA GLU A 186 -16.54 -10.73 7.15
C GLU A 186 -16.51 -9.21 7.28
N LEU A 187 -16.82 -8.47 6.22
CA LEU A 187 -16.77 -7.01 6.19
C LEU A 187 -18.03 -6.37 6.75
N LYS A 188 -19.06 -7.17 7.08
CA LYS A 188 -20.34 -6.68 7.58
C LYS A 188 -20.23 -5.70 8.77
N PRO A 189 -19.39 -5.95 9.80
CA PRO A 189 -19.24 -5.00 10.91
C PRO A 189 -18.80 -3.60 10.46
N GLY A 190 -17.89 -3.49 9.49
CA GLY A 190 -17.46 -2.20 8.94
C GLY A 190 -18.51 -1.58 8.01
N ILE A 191 -19.20 -2.40 7.22
CA ILE A 191 -20.27 -1.95 6.32
C ILE A 191 -21.48 -1.42 7.10
N ASP A 192 -21.83 -2.04 8.23
CA ASP A 192 -22.94 -1.60 9.08
C ASP A 192 -22.69 -0.19 9.67
N LEU A 193 -21.44 0.24 9.81
CA LEU A 193 -21.09 1.62 10.21
C LEU A 193 -21.39 2.65 9.12
N LEU A 194 -21.45 2.25 7.86
CA LEU A 194 -21.65 3.15 6.73
C LEU A 194 -23.07 3.74 6.71
N GLY A 195 -24.07 2.99 7.17
CA GLY A 195 -25.48 3.37 6.98
C GLY A 195 -25.96 3.03 5.56
N PRO A 196 -26.92 3.80 4.99
CA PRO A 196 -27.38 3.58 3.61
C PRO A 196 -26.26 3.64 2.57
N VAL A 197 -26.13 2.59 1.77
CA VAL A 197 -25.15 2.49 0.67
C VAL A 197 -25.90 2.51 -0.66
N ASP A 198 -25.43 3.31 -1.61
CA ASP A 198 -26.01 3.39 -2.96
C ASP A 198 -25.62 2.16 -3.78
N GLU A 199 -24.35 1.75 -3.70
CA GLU A 199 -23.78 0.61 -4.42
C GLU A 199 -22.56 0.07 -3.66
N ILE A 200 -22.35 -1.25 -3.69
CA ILE A 200 -21.21 -1.89 -3.02
C ILE A 200 -20.55 -2.93 -3.92
N PHE A 201 -19.22 -2.88 -3.99
CA PHE A 201 -18.39 -3.81 -4.74
C PHE A 201 -17.51 -4.58 -3.79
N PHE A 202 -17.65 -5.91 -3.79
CA PHE A 202 -16.79 -6.80 -3.02
C PHE A 202 -15.67 -7.34 -3.90
N ASP A 203 -14.47 -7.40 -3.34
CA ASP A 203 -13.29 -7.97 -3.98
C ASP A 203 -12.46 -8.74 -2.96
N MET A 204 -11.74 -9.74 -3.45
CA MET A 204 -10.75 -10.49 -2.69
C MET A 204 -9.54 -10.76 -3.56
N TYR A 205 -8.36 -10.43 -3.05
CA TYR A 205 -7.11 -10.72 -3.73
C TYR A 205 -6.13 -11.50 -2.84
N ASP A 206 -5.32 -12.30 -3.49
CA ASP A 206 -4.24 -13.04 -2.86
C ASP A 206 -3.04 -12.14 -2.66
N ARG A 207 -2.39 -12.25 -1.50
CA ARG A 207 -1.13 -11.58 -1.21
C ARG A 207 0.03 -12.53 -1.37
N TYR A 208 1.11 -11.98 -1.92
CA TYR A 208 2.33 -12.68 -2.21
C TYR A 208 3.52 -11.96 -1.59
N GLU A 209 4.55 -12.74 -1.27
CA GLU A 209 5.87 -12.25 -0.90
C GLU A 209 6.95 -13.00 -1.68
N PRO A 210 8.12 -12.37 -1.94
CA PRO A 210 9.26 -13.04 -2.56
C PRO A 210 9.76 -14.22 -1.72
N VAL A 211 10.11 -15.31 -2.40
CA VAL A 211 10.86 -16.44 -1.82
C VAL A 211 12.18 -16.70 -2.53
N ASN A 212 12.53 -15.88 -3.53
CA ASN A 212 13.81 -15.96 -4.20
C ASN A 212 14.94 -15.36 -3.35
N GLU A 213 16.18 -15.64 -3.75
CA GLU A 213 17.37 -15.01 -3.20
C GLU A 213 17.86 -13.94 -4.21
N PRO A 214 17.59 -12.64 -3.99
CA PRO A 214 17.95 -11.58 -4.94
C PRO A 214 19.45 -11.50 -5.25
N SER A 215 20.30 -11.99 -4.33
CA SER A 215 21.75 -12.08 -4.53
C SER A 215 22.16 -13.15 -5.54
N LEU A 216 21.30 -14.13 -5.83
CA LEU A 216 21.57 -15.21 -6.78
C LEU A 216 20.94 -14.96 -8.16
N ASP A 217 19.78 -14.32 -8.22
CA ASP A 217 19.05 -14.15 -9.49
C ASP A 217 18.95 -12.69 -9.97
N ASN A 218 19.35 -11.72 -9.14
CA ASN A 218 19.21 -10.29 -9.38
C ASN A 218 17.76 -9.82 -9.67
N CYS A 219 16.77 -10.56 -9.16
CA CYS A 219 15.36 -10.19 -9.18
C CYS A 219 14.91 -9.65 -7.83
N PHE A 220 14.34 -8.45 -7.82
CA PHE A 220 13.83 -7.77 -6.63
C PHE A 220 12.32 -7.64 -6.76
N ILE A 221 11.59 -8.51 -6.05
CA ILE A 221 10.14 -8.61 -6.19
C ILE A 221 9.49 -7.94 -4.98
N SER A 222 8.55 -7.02 -5.23
CA SER A 222 7.80 -6.38 -4.14
C SER A 222 6.80 -7.33 -3.49
N THR A 223 6.38 -7.02 -2.28
CA THR A 223 5.25 -7.68 -1.62
C THR A 223 3.92 -7.15 -2.17
N SER A 224 2.84 -7.93 -2.03
CA SER A 224 1.48 -7.43 -2.29
C SER A 224 1.01 -6.52 -1.15
N TYR A 225 0.27 -5.45 -1.50
CA TYR A 225 -0.35 -4.54 -0.54
C TYR A 225 -1.20 -5.28 0.50
N ASP A 226 -0.97 -4.97 1.78
CA ASP A 226 -1.76 -5.51 2.89
C ASP A 226 -3.13 -4.83 3.02
N ALA A 227 -3.89 -5.26 4.04
CA ALA A 227 -5.23 -4.74 4.28
C ALA A 227 -5.25 -3.35 4.93
N THR A 228 -4.09 -2.82 5.34
CA THR A 228 -4.02 -1.54 6.06
C THR A 228 -4.36 -0.38 5.13
N THR A 229 -4.88 0.69 5.71
CA THR A 229 -5.30 1.90 4.99
C THR A 229 -4.26 3.03 5.12
N HIS A 230 -3.00 2.69 5.36
CA HIS A 230 -1.85 3.59 5.37
C HIS A 230 -0.64 2.93 4.69
N PHE A 231 0.39 3.72 4.35
CA PHE A 231 1.49 3.26 3.51
C PHE A 231 2.73 2.74 4.26
N GLU A 232 2.68 2.55 5.57
CA GLU A 232 3.89 2.26 6.35
C GLU A 232 4.59 0.98 5.89
N SER A 233 3.85 -0.14 5.78
CA SER A 233 4.40 -1.41 5.31
C SER A 233 4.90 -1.34 3.86
N THR A 234 4.20 -0.60 3.00
CA THR A 234 4.61 -0.35 1.61
C THR A 234 5.93 0.42 1.55
N VAL A 235 6.08 1.47 2.35
CA VAL A 235 7.32 2.27 2.40
C VAL A 235 8.46 1.42 2.93
N THR A 236 8.24 0.60 3.96
CA THR A 236 9.24 -0.36 4.45
C THR A 236 9.71 -1.30 3.34
N ASP A 237 8.80 -1.86 2.55
CA ASP A 237 9.13 -2.73 1.42
C ASP A 237 9.99 -2.00 0.37
N VAL A 238 9.62 -0.78 -0.01
CA VAL A 238 10.39 0.07 -0.94
C VAL A 238 11.80 0.35 -0.42
N LEU A 239 11.94 0.73 0.86
CA LEU A 239 13.24 1.02 1.48
C LEU A 239 14.13 -0.22 1.55
N ASN A 240 13.56 -1.37 1.91
CA ASN A 240 14.27 -2.65 1.95
C ASN A 240 14.76 -3.03 0.54
N MET A 241 13.89 -2.93 -0.46
CA MET A 241 14.28 -3.17 -1.86
C MET A 241 15.39 -2.23 -2.32
N TYR A 242 15.29 -0.93 -2.02
CA TYR A 242 16.34 0.03 -2.35
C TYR A 242 17.69 -0.38 -1.74
N THR A 243 17.70 -0.78 -0.47
CA THR A 243 18.92 -1.24 0.20
C THR A 243 19.47 -2.53 -0.39
N MET A 244 18.63 -3.51 -0.72
CA MET A 244 19.07 -4.74 -1.40
C MET A 244 19.64 -4.46 -2.80
N ILE A 245 19.03 -3.54 -3.55
CA ILE A 245 19.47 -3.19 -4.90
C ILE A 245 20.79 -2.42 -4.88
N THR A 246 20.93 -1.44 -3.97
CA THR A 246 22.04 -0.47 -4.00
C THR A 246 23.16 -0.78 -3.02
N GLY A 247 22.92 -1.65 -2.03
CA GLY A 247 23.81 -1.89 -0.90
C GLY A 247 23.90 -0.72 0.08
N LYS A 248 23.00 0.27 -0.01
CA LYS A 248 23.02 1.50 0.80
C LYS A 248 21.69 1.74 1.49
N VAL A 249 21.73 2.32 2.68
CA VAL A 249 20.54 2.89 3.31
C VAL A 249 20.14 4.15 2.56
N LEU A 250 18.86 4.31 2.24
CA LEU A 250 18.38 5.50 1.56
C LEU A 250 18.56 6.73 2.45
N ASP A 251 19.32 7.71 1.95
CA ASP A 251 19.51 9.00 2.60
C ASP A 251 18.75 10.07 1.79
N LEU A 252 17.67 10.57 2.37
CA LEU A 252 16.83 11.62 1.77
C LEU A 252 17.29 13.04 2.12
N SER A 253 18.40 13.20 2.85
CA SER A 253 18.98 14.51 3.16
C SER A 253 19.84 15.09 2.02
N VAL A 254 20.11 14.28 0.99
CA VAL A 254 20.93 14.67 -0.17
C VAL A 254 20.14 15.62 -1.07
N ASP A 255 20.71 16.78 -1.38
CA ASP A 255 20.12 17.76 -2.30
C ASP A 255 20.13 17.22 -3.74
N LEU A 256 18.93 16.97 -4.27
CA LEU A 256 18.71 16.43 -5.62
C LEU A 256 18.81 17.50 -6.73
N SER A 257 18.94 18.79 -6.38
CA SER A 257 19.08 19.88 -7.37
C SER A 257 20.33 19.74 -8.23
N ALA A 258 21.37 19.05 -7.74
CA ALA A 258 22.59 18.75 -8.48
C ALA A 258 22.39 17.68 -9.57
N ALA A 259 21.37 16.83 -9.45
CA ALA A 259 21.15 15.73 -10.41
C ALA A 259 20.29 16.16 -11.62
N SER A 260 19.57 17.29 -11.53
CA SER A 260 18.76 17.85 -12.63
C SER A 260 19.54 18.70 -13.62
N ALA A 261 20.84 18.94 -13.38
CA ALA A 261 21.71 19.60 -14.34
C ALA A 261 22.25 18.54 -15.32
N ALA A 262 21.40 18.12 -16.26
CA ALA A 262 21.94 17.69 -17.54
C ALA A 262 22.64 18.91 -18.14
N GLU A 263 23.97 18.86 -18.22
CA GLU A 263 24.75 19.83 -18.99
C GLU A 263 24.22 19.83 -20.43
N GLU A 264 23.73 20.99 -20.89
CA GLU A 264 23.58 21.30 -22.32
C GLU A 264 24.92 21.23 -23.06
#